data_AF-A0A7R9VHW7-F1
#
_entry.id   AF-A0A7R9VHW7-F1
#
_cell.length_a   1.000
_cell.length_b   1.000
_cell.length_c   1.000
_cell.angle_alpha   90.00
_cell.angle_beta   90.00
_cell.angle_gamma   90.00
#
_symmetry.space_group_name_H-M   'P 1'
#
loop_
_entity.id
_entity.type
_entity.pdbx_description
1 polymer ?
#
loop_
_entity_poly.entity_id
_entity_poly.type
_entity_poly.pdbx_seq_one_letter_code
_entity_poly.pdbx_strand_id
1 'polypeptide(L)'
;AGSGSRSSADAHATGSNFADDNPPFWYSFAYGPVKFVVLCTEHDVSQGSRQYEWLQATLQAVDRCATPWLVVLQHRPMYVVFPHKSNVIVGDHLRDFLEGLFLEYKVDLVLSGHVHSNFRTCSVAHMACTPDGSGITHIVMGTGGHKLSEIEDEQRLWMRSAVLDHGF
;
A
#
# COMPACT_ATOMS: atom_id res chain seq x y z
N ALA A 1 -10.97 50.32 14.75
CA ALA A 1 -11.88 49.33 15.37
C ALA A 1 -12.04 48.18 14.40
N GLY A 2 -11.71 46.96 14.81
CA GLY A 2 -11.77 45.77 13.98
C GLY A 2 -13.13 45.09 13.98
N SER A 3 -13.29 44.16 13.04
CA SER A 3 -13.99 42.85 13.11
C SER A 3 -13.99 42.31 11.66
N GLY A 4 -13.66 41.07 11.32
CA GLY A 4 -13.53 39.85 12.09
C GLY A 4 -14.52 38.81 11.53
N SER A 5 -13.98 37.81 10.81
CA SER A 5 -14.58 36.50 10.46
C SER A 5 -15.69 36.49 9.39
N ARG A 6 -15.86 35.48 8.53
CA ARG A 6 -15.60 34.02 8.68
C ARG A 6 -15.15 33.39 7.36
N SER A 7 -14.28 32.40 7.47
CA SER A 7 -14.07 31.41 6.41
C SER A 7 -15.31 30.52 6.31
N SER A 8 -15.69 30.16 5.09
CA SER A 8 -16.53 29.00 4.83
C SER A 8 -15.68 28.01 4.04
N ALA A 9 -15.02 27.14 4.80
CA ALA A 9 -14.55 25.87 4.30
C ALA A 9 -15.78 25.04 3.93
N ASP A 10 -15.91 24.71 2.65
CA ASP A 10 -16.65 23.57 2.11
C ASP A 10 -16.27 23.41 0.63
N ALA A 11 -14.99 23.11 0.40
CA ALA A 11 -14.55 22.59 -0.89
C ALA A 11 -14.31 21.09 -0.70
N HIS A 12 -15.34 20.30 -1.02
CA HIS A 12 -15.16 18.89 -1.38
C HIS A 12 -14.05 18.85 -2.44
N ALA A 13 -12.88 18.32 -2.09
CA ALA A 13 -11.74 18.22 -2.99
C ALA A 13 -11.99 17.14 -4.04
N THR A 14 -12.89 17.40 -4.99
CA THR A 14 -13.01 16.66 -6.25
C THR A 14 -12.01 17.23 -7.24
N GLY A 15 -10.72 17.02 -6.96
CA GLY A 15 -9.61 17.51 -7.76
C GLY A 15 -8.80 16.37 -8.37
N SER A 16 -9.44 15.40 -9.03
CA SER A 16 -8.72 14.47 -9.90
C SER A 16 -8.49 15.15 -11.24
N ASN A 17 -7.34 15.81 -11.40
CA ASN A 17 -6.86 16.27 -12.71
C ASN A 17 -6.56 15.03 -13.56
N PHE A 18 -7.54 14.57 -14.34
CA PHE A 18 -7.39 13.51 -15.35
C PHE A 18 -6.65 14.00 -16.63
N ALA A 19 -5.84 15.05 -16.51
CA ALA A 19 -5.26 15.77 -17.66
C ALA A 19 -3.85 15.32 -18.05
N ASP A 20 -3.22 14.44 -17.27
CA ASP A 20 -2.03 13.71 -17.70
C ASP A 20 -2.52 12.38 -18.31
N ASP A 21 -1.87 11.85 -19.36
CA ASP A 21 -2.23 10.60 -20.08
C ASP A 21 -2.15 9.32 -19.20
N ASN A 22 -2.72 9.33 -18.00
CA ASN A 22 -2.79 8.26 -17.03
C ASN A 22 -4.26 7.83 -16.96
N PRO A 23 -4.69 6.81 -17.73
CA PRO A 23 -5.94 6.12 -17.43
C PRO A 23 -5.89 5.66 -15.97
N PRO A 24 -7.02 5.42 -15.27
CA PRO A 24 -7.10 5.40 -13.80
C PRO A 24 -6.46 4.14 -13.16
N PHE A 25 -5.21 3.84 -13.46
CA PHE A 25 -4.46 2.67 -13.01
C PHE A 25 -3.75 2.92 -11.68
N TRP A 26 -3.22 4.14 -11.48
CA TRP A 26 -2.69 4.59 -10.20
C TRP A 26 -3.18 6.00 -9.88
N TYR A 27 -3.64 6.20 -8.66
CA TYR A 27 -4.26 7.45 -8.21
C TYR A 27 -4.27 7.51 -6.67
N SER A 28 -4.62 8.66 -6.11
CA SER A 28 -4.77 8.79 -4.66
C SER A 28 -6.04 9.56 -4.30
N PHE A 29 -6.58 9.28 -3.12
CA PHE A 29 -7.75 9.98 -2.58
C PHE A 29 -7.67 10.00 -1.05
N ALA A 30 -8.47 10.86 -0.43
CA ALA A 30 -8.63 10.88 1.02
C ALA A 30 -10.06 10.52 1.38
N TYR A 31 -10.24 9.78 2.46
CA TYR A 31 -11.54 9.51 3.05
C TYR A 31 -11.44 9.55 4.57
N GLY A 32 -12.08 10.55 5.17
CA GLY A 32 -11.89 10.84 6.59
C GLY A 32 -10.41 11.07 6.93
N PRO A 33 -9.87 10.43 7.99
CA PRO A 33 -8.48 10.63 8.43
C PRO A 33 -7.46 9.80 7.65
N VAL A 34 -7.85 9.19 6.52
CA VAL A 34 -7.00 8.25 5.76
C VAL A 34 -6.69 8.78 4.38
N LYS A 35 -5.41 8.80 4.02
CA LYS A 35 -4.92 8.97 2.66
C LYS A 35 -4.70 7.60 2.05
N PHE A 36 -5.39 7.32 0.95
CA PHE A 36 -5.21 6.12 0.14
C PHE A 36 -4.37 6.43 -1.09
N VAL A 37 -3.39 5.57 -1.37
CA VAL A 37 -2.57 5.60 -2.58
C VAL A 37 -2.74 4.26 -3.28
N VAL A 38 -3.26 4.28 -4.50
CA VAL A 38 -3.54 3.08 -5.30
C VAL A 38 -2.46 2.94 -6.37
N LEU A 39 -1.81 1.78 -6.41
CA LEU A 39 -0.78 1.44 -7.37
C LEU A 39 -1.24 0.35 -8.33
N CYS A 40 -0.72 0.40 -9.56
CA CYS A 40 -0.83 -0.66 -10.54
C CYS A 40 0.47 -1.46 -10.60
N THR A 41 0.45 -2.67 -10.03
CA THR A 41 1.59 -3.60 -10.03
C THR A 41 1.83 -4.29 -11.37
N GLU A 42 0.98 -4.03 -12.37
CA GLU A 42 1.15 -4.53 -13.74
C GLU A 42 1.83 -3.50 -14.66
N HIS A 43 2.15 -2.32 -14.13
CA HIS A 43 2.94 -1.30 -14.81
C HIS A 43 4.32 -1.18 -14.17
N ASP A 44 5.24 -0.55 -14.88
CA ASP A 44 6.58 -0.27 -14.37
C ASP A 44 6.49 0.60 -13.09
N VAL A 45 7.14 0.12 -12.03
CA VAL A 45 7.26 0.77 -10.72
C VAL A 45 8.72 1.02 -10.35
N SER A 46 9.65 0.75 -11.27
CA SER A 46 11.08 0.98 -11.06
C SER A 46 11.40 2.46 -10.88
N GLN A 47 12.53 2.75 -10.22
CA GLN A 47 12.97 4.12 -10.01
C GLN A 47 13.15 4.86 -11.34
N GLY A 48 12.53 6.04 -11.47
CA GLY A 48 12.50 6.83 -12.71
C GLY A 48 11.35 6.48 -13.66
N SER A 49 10.54 5.46 -13.36
CA SER A 49 9.28 5.24 -14.07
C SER A 49 8.26 6.32 -13.71
N ARG A 50 7.30 6.55 -14.62
CA ARG A 50 6.23 7.53 -14.41
C ARG A 50 5.44 7.27 -13.13
N GLN A 51 5.13 6.01 -12.83
CA GLN A 51 4.38 5.65 -11.62
C GLN A 51 5.23 5.85 -10.36
N TYR A 52 6.53 5.57 -10.41
CA TYR A 52 7.44 5.80 -9.27
C TYR A 52 7.58 7.30 -8.95
N GLU A 53 7.82 8.13 -9.96
CA GLU A 53 7.94 9.59 -9.78
C GLU A 53 6.64 10.20 -9.24
N TRP A 54 5.50 9.77 -9.80
CA TRP A 54 4.19 10.16 -9.29
C TRP A 54 3.97 9.72 -7.84
N LEU A 55 4.35 8.49 -7.50
CA LEU A 55 4.22 7.95 -6.15
C LEU A 55 5.06 8.74 -5.17
N GLN A 56 6.33 9.00 -5.46
CA GLN A 56 7.22 9.78 -4.61
C GLN A 56 6.64 11.18 -4.35
N ALA A 57 6.21 11.89 -5.39
CA ALA A 57 5.57 13.19 -5.24
C ALA A 57 4.27 13.12 -4.41
N THR A 58 3.46 12.08 -4.62
CA THR A 58 2.22 11.86 -3.88
C THR A 58 2.46 11.62 -2.40
N LEU A 59 3.46 10.81 -2.04
CA LEU A 59 3.81 10.50 -0.65
C LEU A 59 4.42 11.72 0.05
N GLN A 60 5.26 12.48 -0.64
CA GLN A 60 5.85 13.71 -0.13
C GLN A 60 4.80 14.79 0.18
N ALA A 61 3.72 14.84 -0.60
CA ALA A 61 2.65 15.83 -0.43
C ALA A 61 1.62 15.47 0.67
N VAL A 62 1.78 14.34 1.38
CA VAL A 62 0.81 13.93 2.41
C VAL A 62 0.89 14.84 3.63
N ASP A 63 -0.21 15.56 3.90
CA ASP A 63 -0.41 16.24 5.18
C ASP A 63 -0.90 15.25 6.25
N ARG A 64 0.03 14.83 7.11
CA ARG A 64 -0.25 13.89 8.21
C ARG A 64 -1.09 14.50 9.33
N CYS A 65 -1.22 15.82 9.42
CA CYS A 65 -2.13 16.44 10.38
C CYS A 65 -3.60 16.27 9.93
N ALA A 66 -3.85 16.34 8.62
CA ALA A 66 -5.18 16.14 8.04
C ALA A 66 -5.52 14.64 7.88
N THR A 67 -4.58 13.86 7.35
CA THR A 67 -4.71 12.41 7.13
C THR A 67 -3.59 11.67 7.86
N PRO A 68 -3.74 11.39 9.16
CA PRO A 68 -2.70 10.72 9.94
C PRO A 68 -2.41 9.30 9.45
N TRP A 69 -3.35 8.63 8.80
CA TRP A 69 -3.17 7.27 8.28
C TRP A 69 -2.88 7.29 6.78
N LEU A 70 -1.79 6.64 6.38
CA LEU A 70 -1.38 6.48 4.99
C LEU A 70 -1.43 5.00 4.60
N VAL A 71 -2.35 4.68 3.70
CA VAL A 71 -2.62 3.31 3.26
C VAL A 71 -2.30 3.18 1.78
N VAL A 72 -1.45 2.22 1.43
CA VAL A 72 -1.18 1.85 0.05
C VAL A 72 -2.02 0.63 -0.33
N LEU A 73 -2.70 0.72 -1.48
CA LEU A 73 -3.43 -0.38 -2.10
C LEU A 73 -2.68 -0.80 -3.36
N GLN A 74 -2.40 -2.09 -3.50
CA GLN A 74 -1.75 -2.65 -4.68
C GLN A 74 -2.30 -4.04 -4.98
N HIS A 75 -2.22 -4.52 -6.22
CA HIS A 75 -2.73 -5.85 -6.55
C HIS A 75 -1.77 -6.95 -6.10
N ARG A 76 -0.55 -6.97 -6.65
CA ARG A 76 0.47 -7.97 -6.29
C ARG A 76 1.16 -7.61 -4.97
N PRO A 77 1.34 -8.58 -4.06
CA PRO A 77 1.95 -8.31 -2.76
C PRO A 77 3.47 -8.23 -2.85
N MET A 78 4.06 -7.35 -2.03
CA MET A 78 5.50 -7.34 -1.78
C MET A 78 5.91 -8.57 -0.99
N TYR A 79 5.25 -8.85 0.13
CA TYR A 79 5.53 -9.99 1.00
C TYR A 79 4.72 -11.19 0.55
N VAL A 80 5.41 -12.30 0.21
CA VAL A 80 4.81 -13.50 -0.40
C VAL A 80 5.20 -14.73 0.41
N VAL A 81 4.24 -15.62 0.64
CA VAL A 81 4.44 -16.92 1.29
C VAL A 81 4.53 -18.03 0.23
N PHE A 82 5.22 -19.12 0.56
CA PHE A 82 5.33 -20.30 -0.33
C PHE A 82 4.02 -21.09 -0.39
N PRO A 83 3.75 -21.82 -1.50
CA PRO A 83 4.69 -22.19 -2.57
C PRO A 83 4.71 -21.26 -3.81
N HIS A 84 4.26 -20.01 -3.69
CA HIS A 84 4.06 -19.08 -4.81
C HIS A 84 5.35 -18.49 -5.43
N LYS A 85 6.26 -19.33 -5.94
CA LYS A 85 7.60 -18.93 -6.42
C LYS A 85 7.61 -17.80 -7.45
N SER A 86 6.69 -17.79 -8.43
CA SER A 86 6.60 -16.70 -9.41
C SER A 86 6.25 -15.37 -8.77
N ASN A 87 5.44 -15.39 -7.71
CA ASN A 87 5.06 -14.20 -6.98
C ASN A 87 6.19 -13.70 -6.09
N VAL A 88 7.08 -14.58 -5.62
CA VAL A 88 8.28 -14.18 -4.87
C VAL A 88 9.17 -13.26 -5.70
N ILE A 89 9.43 -13.59 -6.97
CA ILE A 89 10.25 -12.75 -7.87
C ILE A 89 9.64 -11.36 -8.05
N VAL A 90 8.32 -11.29 -8.23
CA VAL A 90 7.63 -9.99 -8.33
C VAL A 90 7.68 -9.25 -7.00
N GLY A 91 7.47 -9.96 -5.88
CA GLY A 91 7.58 -9.41 -4.54
C GLY A 91 8.97 -8.86 -4.23
N ASP A 92 10.05 -9.52 -4.68
CA ASP A 92 11.42 -9.05 -4.60
C ASP A 92 11.58 -7.71 -5.33
N HIS A 93 11.18 -7.63 -6.60
CA HIS A 93 11.25 -6.37 -7.38
C HIS A 93 10.41 -5.25 -6.75
N LEU A 94 9.20 -5.56 -6.26
CA LEU A 94 8.38 -4.56 -5.58
C LEU A 94 9.05 -4.05 -4.30
N ARG A 95 9.70 -4.92 -3.52
CA ARG A 95 10.47 -4.48 -2.33
C ARG A 95 11.67 -3.64 -2.73
N ASP A 96 12.45 -4.07 -3.70
CA ASP A 96 13.66 -3.37 -4.16
C ASP A 96 13.36 -1.94 -4.61
N PHE A 97 12.22 -1.72 -5.27
CA PHE A 97 11.84 -0.39 -5.74
C PHE A 97 11.06 0.43 -4.71
N LEU A 98 10.11 -0.18 -4.00
CA LEU A 98 9.09 0.56 -3.25
C LEU A 98 9.29 0.55 -1.73
N GLU A 99 9.94 -0.46 -1.15
CA GLU A 99 10.02 -0.60 0.31
C GLU A 99 10.75 0.60 0.94
N GLY A 100 11.87 1.02 0.35
CA GLY A 100 12.61 2.18 0.84
C GLY A 100 11.77 3.46 0.86
N LEU A 101 10.99 3.69 -0.20
CA LEU A 101 10.09 4.84 -0.30
C LEU A 101 8.97 4.78 0.73
N PHE A 102 8.38 3.59 0.93
CA PHE A 102 7.33 3.40 1.93
C PHE A 102 7.83 3.59 3.36
N LEU A 103 9.06 3.16 3.66
CA LEU A 103 9.68 3.39 4.96
C LEU A 103 10.00 4.88 5.17
N GLU A 104 10.55 5.56 4.16
CA GLU A 104 10.88 6.99 4.22
C GLU A 104 9.65 7.85 4.57
N TYR A 105 8.53 7.60 3.88
CA TYR A 105 7.27 8.33 4.07
C TYR A 105 6.34 7.68 5.13
N LYS A 106 6.84 6.67 5.84
CA LYS A 106 6.18 5.99 6.98
C LYS A 106 4.81 5.41 6.66
N VAL A 107 4.64 4.77 5.50
CA VAL A 107 3.37 4.11 5.15
C VAL A 107 2.93 3.17 6.29
N ASP A 108 1.69 3.31 6.74
CA ASP A 108 1.22 2.58 7.92
C ASP A 108 0.80 1.14 7.56
N LEU A 109 0.12 1.02 6.42
CA LEU A 109 -0.51 -0.21 5.98
C LEU A 109 -0.43 -0.36 4.46
N VAL A 110 -0.04 -1.55 4.01
CA VAL A 110 -0.13 -1.97 2.62
C VAL A 110 -1.15 -3.10 2.52
N LEU A 111 -2.21 -2.90 1.74
CA LEU A 111 -3.18 -3.93 1.41
C LEU A 111 -2.87 -4.49 0.02
N SER A 112 -2.91 -5.81 -0.10
CA SER A 112 -2.65 -6.50 -1.37
C SER A 112 -3.62 -7.66 -1.61
N GLY A 113 -3.74 -8.08 -2.86
CA GLY A 113 -4.53 -9.26 -3.25
C GLY A 113 -3.64 -10.26 -3.98
N HIS A 114 -4.07 -10.65 -5.18
CA HIS A 114 -3.39 -11.54 -6.13
C HIS A 114 -3.20 -12.98 -5.65
N VAL A 115 -2.58 -13.19 -4.49
CA VAL A 115 -2.49 -14.49 -3.84
C VAL A 115 -3.80 -14.75 -3.10
N HIS A 116 -4.48 -15.85 -3.41
CA HIS A 116 -5.80 -16.14 -2.84
C HIS A 116 -5.72 -16.74 -1.44
N SER A 117 -5.03 -16.03 -0.56
CA SER A 117 -4.87 -16.35 0.85
C SER A 117 -5.00 -15.07 1.68
N ASN A 118 -5.30 -15.22 2.97
CA ASN A 118 -5.41 -14.09 3.89
C ASN A 118 -4.30 -14.20 4.94
N PHE A 119 -3.39 -13.23 4.98
CA PHE A 119 -2.41 -13.16 6.05
C PHE A 119 -2.00 -11.72 6.36
N ARG A 120 -1.49 -11.54 7.58
CA ARG A 120 -0.98 -10.28 8.09
C ARG A 120 0.46 -10.45 8.57
N THR A 121 1.30 -9.48 8.25
CA THR A 121 2.68 -9.42 8.72
C THR A 121 2.78 -8.73 10.09
N CYS A 122 3.92 -8.88 10.75
CA CYS A 122 4.35 -7.89 11.74
C CYS A 122 4.61 -6.54 11.06
N SER A 123 4.90 -5.50 11.85
CA SER A 123 5.59 -4.33 11.29
C SER A 123 6.93 -4.80 10.75
N VAL A 124 7.07 -4.86 9.43
CA VAL A 124 8.16 -5.54 8.73
C VAL A 124 8.94 -4.54 7.88
N ALA A 125 10.24 -4.74 7.81
CA ALA A 125 11.14 -4.05 6.90
C ALA A 125 12.26 -5.02 6.53
N HIS A 126 12.67 -5.04 5.26
CA HIS A 126 13.81 -5.84 4.80
C HIS A 126 13.68 -7.33 5.21
N MET A 127 12.49 -7.90 5.04
CA MET A 127 12.21 -9.31 5.35
C MET A 127 12.32 -9.70 6.84
N ALA A 128 12.34 -8.72 7.76
CA ALA A 128 12.39 -8.96 9.19
C ALA A 128 11.39 -8.10 9.97
N CYS A 129 10.86 -8.63 11.09
CA CYS A 129 10.05 -7.81 11.99
C CYS A 129 10.90 -6.72 12.63
N THR A 130 10.33 -5.52 12.70
CA THR A 130 10.89 -4.38 13.44
C THR A 130 10.32 -4.37 14.87
N PRO A 131 11.12 -4.56 15.92
CA PRO A 131 10.62 -4.63 17.29
C PRO A 131 10.03 -3.32 17.81
N ASP A 132 10.49 -2.19 17.27
CA ASP A 132 10.04 -0.83 17.59
C ASP A 132 8.82 -0.38 16.78
N GLY A 133 8.36 -1.22 15.84
CA GLY A 133 7.23 -0.90 14.98
C GLY A 133 7.53 0.10 13.87
N SER A 134 8.80 0.34 13.55
CA SER A 134 9.24 1.29 12.52
C SER A 134 8.99 0.82 11.08
N GLY A 135 8.72 -0.46 10.87
CA GLY A 135 8.36 -1.04 9.58
C GLY A 135 6.88 -0.90 9.23
N ILE A 136 6.49 -1.53 8.13
CA ILE A 136 5.14 -1.40 7.55
C ILE A 136 4.34 -2.66 7.87
N THR A 137 3.05 -2.53 8.18
CA THR A 137 2.18 -3.71 8.23
C THR A 137 1.67 -4.03 6.83
N HIS A 138 1.82 -5.27 6.37
CA HIS A 138 1.22 -5.75 5.14
C HIS A 138 0.09 -6.72 5.45
N ILE A 139 -1.01 -6.60 4.72
CA ILE A 139 -2.11 -7.57 4.74
C ILE A 139 -2.34 -8.01 3.30
N VAL A 140 -2.24 -9.31 3.06
CA VAL A 140 -2.69 -9.93 1.82
C VAL A 140 -4.10 -10.46 2.07
N MET A 141 -5.03 -10.07 1.21
CA MET A 141 -6.44 -10.36 1.31
C MET A 141 -7.01 -10.67 -0.08
N GLY A 142 -6.47 -11.71 -0.72
CA GLY A 142 -6.89 -12.13 -2.07
C GLY A 142 -8.03 -13.15 -2.07
N THR A 143 -8.75 -13.32 -0.96
CA THR A 143 -9.70 -14.43 -0.75
C THR A 143 -11.15 -14.10 -1.16
N GLY A 144 -11.36 -13.07 -1.97
CA GLY A 144 -12.70 -12.57 -2.33
C GLY A 144 -13.60 -13.53 -3.14
N GLY A 145 -13.12 -14.70 -3.58
CA GLY A 145 -13.99 -15.74 -4.16
C GLY A 145 -13.34 -16.71 -5.16
N HIS A 146 -12.10 -16.47 -5.61
CA HIS A 146 -11.39 -17.44 -6.46
C HIS A 146 -10.78 -18.57 -5.62
N LYS A 147 -10.53 -19.74 -6.22
CA LYS A 147 -9.86 -20.89 -5.59
C LYS A 147 -8.67 -20.44 -4.72
N LEU A 148 -8.73 -20.84 -3.45
CA LEU A 148 -7.77 -20.51 -2.42
C LEU A 148 -6.36 -21.04 -2.74
N SER A 149 -5.37 -20.32 -2.23
CA SER A 149 -3.95 -20.57 -2.38
C SER A 149 -3.35 -21.05 -1.06
N GLU A 150 -2.75 -22.24 -1.05
CA GLU A 150 -2.17 -22.83 0.16
C GLU A 150 -1.02 -21.97 0.73
N ILE A 151 -0.85 -22.06 2.04
CA ILE A 151 0.25 -21.41 2.77
C ILE A 151 1.06 -22.52 3.44
N GLU A 152 2.35 -22.60 3.12
CA GLU A 152 3.28 -23.47 3.85
C GLU A 152 3.78 -22.79 5.13
N ASP A 153 3.85 -23.55 6.24
CA ASP A 153 4.14 -23.02 7.57
C ASP A 153 5.61 -22.65 7.80
N GLU A 154 6.50 -23.11 6.93
CA GLU A 154 7.94 -23.11 7.13
C GLU A 154 8.61 -21.73 7.00
N GLN A 155 7.85 -20.66 6.68
CA GLN A 155 8.41 -19.32 6.45
C GLN A 155 7.77 -18.18 7.27
N ARG A 156 7.31 -18.47 8.48
CA ARG A 156 6.62 -17.51 9.38
C ARG A 156 7.48 -16.41 10.03
N LEU A 157 8.66 -16.05 9.52
CA LEU A 157 9.55 -15.07 10.21
C LEU A 157 8.88 -13.71 10.42
N TRP A 158 8.12 -13.24 9.43
CA TRP A 158 7.41 -11.96 9.48
C TRP A 158 5.88 -12.10 9.42
N MET A 159 5.35 -13.31 9.24
CA MET A 159 3.91 -13.57 9.21
C MET A 159 3.36 -13.73 10.63
N ARG A 160 2.38 -12.91 11.00
CA ARG A 160 1.77 -12.91 12.35
C ARG A 160 0.49 -13.73 12.44
N SER A 161 -0.32 -13.74 11.38
CA SER A 161 -1.54 -14.52 11.32
C SER A 161 -1.84 -14.89 9.88
N ALA A 162 -2.45 -16.05 9.68
CA ALA A 162 -2.93 -16.52 8.39
C ALA A 162 -4.27 -17.23 8.55
N VAL A 163 -5.17 -17.02 7.60
CA VAL A 163 -6.47 -17.69 7.51
C VAL A 163 -6.66 -18.11 6.05
N LEU A 164 -7.06 -19.36 5.85
CA LEU A 164 -7.34 -19.90 4.52
C LEU A 164 -8.84 -20.12 4.39
N ASP A 165 -9.56 -19.02 4.18
CA ASP A 165 -11.01 -18.99 3.94
C ASP A 165 -11.37 -17.76 3.10
N HIS A 166 -12.55 -17.80 2.47
CA HIS A 166 -13.10 -16.67 1.75
C HIS A 166 -13.53 -15.56 2.70
N GLY A 167 -13.20 -14.30 2.37
CA GLY A 167 -13.54 -13.16 3.22
C GLY A 167 -12.94 -11.83 2.76
N PHE A 168 -13.14 -10.81 3.59
CA PHE A 168 -12.63 -9.44 3.46
C PHE A 168 -12.46 -8.80 4.85
#